data_AF-A0A7S2WMP6-F1
#
_entry.id   AF-A0A7S2WMP6-F1
#
_cell.length_a   1.000
_cell.length_b   1.000
_cell.length_c   1.000
_cell.angle_alpha   90.00
_cell.angle_beta   90.00
_cell.angle_gamma   90.00
#
_symmetry.space_group_name_H-M   'P 1'
#
loop_
_entity.id
_entity.type
_entity.pdbx_description
1 polymer ?
#
loop_
_entity_poly.entity_id
_entity_poly.type
_entity_poly.pdbx_seq_one_letter_code
_entity_poly.pdbx_strand_id
1 'polypeptide(L)'
;IDQNLAGLVTLLREDEEATEELLQRIDVPLKSVEDTNAKKKKYIICDHNRDGDSYRSPWTNAYYPPLDSISSSEDNQQNGSGLKPSHHLRALEIHANEVLDSYRELYYGKDNSVSSVYLWDKHG
;
A
#
# COMPACT_ATOMS: atom_id res chain seq x y z
N ILE A 1 -20.17 4.66 1.69
CA ILE A 1 -18.97 5.43 1.27
C ILE A 1 -18.42 4.83 -0.01
N ASP A 2 -18.11 3.53 -0.03
CA ASP A 2 -17.54 2.82 -1.18
C ASP A 2 -18.31 3.02 -2.51
N GLN A 3 -19.66 2.93 -2.49
CA GLN A 3 -20.48 3.16 -3.69
C GLN A 3 -20.44 4.61 -4.20
N ASN A 4 -20.32 5.59 -3.29
CA ASN A 4 -20.26 7.00 -3.66
C ASN A 4 -18.89 7.34 -4.24
N LEU A 5 -17.81 6.81 -3.66
CA LEU A 5 -16.45 6.99 -4.16
C LEU A 5 -16.31 6.37 -5.56
N ALA A 6 -16.79 5.14 -5.77
CA ALA A 6 -16.78 4.49 -7.06
C ALA A 6 -17.56 5.30 -8.13
N GLY A 7 -18.67 5.93 -7.72
CA GLY A 7 -19.43 6.85 -8.57
C GLY A 7 -18.64 8.11 -8.95
N LEU A 8 -17.96 8.74 -7.98
CA LEU A 8 -17.16 9.95 -8.23
C LEU A 8 -15.93 9.66 -9.09
N VAL A 9 -15.19 8.59 -8.80
CA VAL A 9 -14.07 8.12 -9.65
C VAL A 9 -14.57 7.81 -11.06
N THR A 10 -15.79 7.30 -11.20
CA THR A 10 -16.39 7.05 -12.52
C THR A 10 -16.70 8.33 -13.30
N LEU A 11 -17.02 9.41 -12.61
CA LEU A 11 -17.28 10.71 -13.23
C LEU A 11 -15.99 11.45 -13.58
N LEU A 12 -14.91 11.23 -12.83
CA LEU A 12 -13.61 11.89 -12.99
C LEU A 12 -12.61 11.10 -13.84
N ARG A 13 -13.04 10.02 -14.53
CA ARG A 13 -12.14 9.11 -15.27
C ARG A 13 -11.20 9.78 -16.29
N GLU A 14 -11.56 10.96 -16.79
CA GLU A 14 -10.77 11.70 -17.78
C GLU A 14 -9.77 12.67 -17.13
N ASP A 15 -9.82 12.85 -15.81
CA ASP A 15 -8.96 13.74 -15.01
C ASP A 15 -8.26 12.91 -13.91
N GLU A 16 -7.08 12.39 -14.28
CA GLU A 16 -6.26 11.56 -13.38
C GLU A 16 -5.79 12.34 -12.16
N GLU A 17 -5.43 13.62 -12.32
CA GLU A 17 -4.96 14.47 -11.22
C GLU A 17 -6.08 14.71 -10.20
N ALA A 18 -7.29 15.04 -10.66
CA ALA A 18 -8.45 15.20 -9.77
C ALA A 18 -8.86 13.88 -9.11
N THR A 19 -8.69 12.76 -9.80
CA THR A 19 -8.97 11.42 -9.25
C THR A 19 -7.99 11.08 -8.13
N GLU A 20 -6.68 11.34 -8.32
CA GLU A 20 -5.68 11.15 -7.27
C GLU A 20 -5.93 12.09 -6.08
N GLU A 21 -6.22 13.37 -6.34
CA GLU A 21 -6.47 14.36 -5.30
C GLU A 21 -7.69 13.99 -4.43
N LEU A 22 -8.74 13.46 -5.06
CA LEU A 22 -9.95 12.97 -4.39
C LEU A 22 -9.65 11.76 -3.50
N LEU A 23 -8.90 10.78 -4.02
CA LEU A 23 -8.54 9.57 -3.28
C LEU A 23 -7.66 9.89 -2.06
N GLN A 24 -6.78 10.89 -2.16
CA GLN A 24 -5.95 11.34 -1.03
C GLN A 24 -6.73 12.07 0.06
N ARG A 25 -7.90 12.65 -0.25
CA ARG A 25 -8.70 13.46 0.69
C ARG A 25 -9.86 12.70 1.34
N ILE A 26 -10.20 11.51 0.85
CA ILE A 26 -11.33 10.73 1.38
C ILE A 26 -10.84 9.61 2.29
N ASP A 27 -11.27 9.66 3.56
CA ASP A 27 -11.06 8.57 4.50
C ASP A 27 -12.04 7.41 4.23
N VAL A 28 -11.50 6.30 3.71
CA VAL A 28 -12.20 5.02 3.56
C VAL A 28 -11.75 4.08 4.67
N PRO A 29 -12.62 3.23 5.25
CA PRO A 29 -12.20 2.23 6.23
C PRO A 29 -11.03 1.41 5.70
N LEU A 30 -9.92 1.43 6.44
CA LEU A 30 -8.70 0.74 6.04
C LEU A 30 -8.97 -0.77 5.94
N LYS A 31 -8.65 -1.33 4.78
CA LYS A 31 -8.71 -2.77 4.54
C LYS A 31 -7.35 -3.37 4.90
N SER A 32 -7.36 -4.62 5.36
CA SER A 32 -6.14 -5.38 5.63
C SER A 32 -6.16 -6.72 4.91
N VAL A 33 -5.00 -7.17 4.44
CA VAL A 33 -4.82 -8.47 3.79
C VAL A 33 -3.70 -9.26 4.48
N GLU A 34 -3.68 -10.57 4.30
CA GLU A 34 -2.66 -11.46 4.88
C GLU A 34 -1.51 -11.70 3.89
N ASP A 35 -0.28 -11.57 4.36
CA ASP A 35 0.90 -12.01 3.63
C ASP A 35 1.16 -13.50 3.89
N THR A 36 0.85 -14.33 2.90
CA THR A 36 1.04 -15.79 2.97
C THR A 36 2.51 -16.19 3.10
N ASN A 37 3.44 -15.35 2.65
CA ASN A 37 4.88 -15.59 2.70
C ASN A 37 5.49 -15.06 4.02
N ALA A 38 4.73 -14.31 4.82
CA ALA A 38 5.14 -13.79 6.13
C ALA A 38 4.34 -14.39 7.29
N LYS A 39 4.13 -15.71 7.30
CA LYS A 39 3.37 -16.42 8.36
C LYS A 39 1.96 -15.85 8.57
N LYS A 40 1.29 -15.40 7.50
CA LYS A 40 -0.04 -14.78 7.55
C LYS A 40 -0.11 -13.49 8.37
N LYS A 41 0.99 -12.75 8.51
CA LYS A 41 0.95 -11.40 9.08
C LYS A 41 0.05 -10.51 8.23
N LYS A 42 -0.87 -9.80 8.88
CA LYS A 42 -1.76 -8.83 8.23
C LYS A 42 -1.03 -7.52 7.95
N TYR A 43 -1.38 -6.85 6.86
CA TYR A 43 -0.95 -5.48 6.57
C TYR A 43 -2.09 -4.68 5.96
N ILE A 44 -2.05 -3.36 6.15
CA ILE A 44 -3.05 -2.41 5.63
C ILE A 44 -2.78 -2.17 4.14
N ILE A 45 -3.84 -2.20 3.33
CA ILE A 45 -3.79 -1.81 1.92
C ILE A 45 -4.34 -0.39 1.75
N CYS A 46 -3.59 0.45 1.06
CA CYS A 46 -3.95 1.81 0.69
C CYS A 46 -3.15 2.25 -0.53
N ASP A 47 -3.36 3.48 -1.00
CA ASP A 47 -2.68 3.96 -2.21
C ASP A 47 -1.15 4.08 -2.03
N HIS A 48 -0.66 4.26 -0.80
CA HIS A 48 0.78 4.38 -0.51
C HIS A 48 1.57 3.08 -0.75
N ASN A 49 0.90 1.92 -0.81
CA ASN A 49 1.55 0.65 -1.11
C ASN A 49 0.94 -0.04 -2.34
N ARG A 50 0.20 0.69 -3.17
CA ARG A 50 -0.49 0.17 -4.35
C ARG A 50 0.35 0.41 -5.61
N ASP A 51 0.35 -0.58 -6.50
CA ASP A 51 0.83 -0.47 -7.88
C ASP A 51 -0.11 -1.30 -8.77
N GLY A 52 -0.86 -0.62 -9.64
CA GLY A 52 -2.00 -1.21 -10.35
C GLY A 52 -3.02 -1.79 -9.36
N ASP A 53 -3.31 -3.08 -9.45
CA ASP A 53 -4.20 -3.80 -8.52
C ASP A 53 -3.44 -4.63 -7.47
N SER A 54 -2.14 -4.40 -7.36
CA SER A 54 -1.28 -5.10 -6.42
C SER A 54 -0.88 -4.21 -5.25
N TYR A 55 -0.69 -4.83 -4.09
CA TYR A 55 -0.27 -4.13 -2.87
C TYR A 55 1.02 -4.71 -2.32
N ARG A 56 1.98 -3.85 -1.98
CA ARG A 56 3.28 -4.21 -1.41
C ARG A 56 3.14 -4.54 0.08
N SER A 57 3.56 -5.74 0.46
CA SER A 57 3.66 -6.13 1.87
C SER A 57 4.84 -5.44 2.55
N PRO A 58 4.66 -4.86 3.76
CA PRO A 58 5.77 -4.30 4.53
C PRO A 58 6.68 -5.40 5.11
N TRP A 59 6.25 -6.65 5.12
CA TRP A 59 7.00 -7.78 5.68
C TRP A 59 7.97 -8.37 4.67
N THR A 60 7.48 -8.70 3.47
CA THR A 60 8.25 -9.38 2.42
C THR A 60 8.76 -8.45 1.34
N ASN A 61 8.30 -7.20 1.32
CA ASN A 61 8.57 -6.23 0.26
C ASN A 61 8.08 -6.69 -1.14
N ALA A 62 7.19 -7.68 -1.18
CA ALA A 62 6.62 -8.23 -2.40
C ALA A 62 5.21 -7.69 -2.62
N TYR A 63 4.84 -7.56 -3.89
CA TYR A 63 3.49 -7.18 -4.31
C TYR A 63 2.59 -8.41 -4.39
N TYR A 64 1.34 -8.25 -3.98
CA TYR A 64 0.29 -9.25 -4.16
C TYR A 64 -0.99 -8.63 -4.75
N PRO A 65 -1.56 -9.17 -5.84
CA PRO A 65 -0.99 -10.24 -6.69
C PRO A 65 0.41 -9.87 -7.26
N PRO A 66 1.24 -10.83 -7.69
CA PRO A 66 2.55 -10.51 -8.28
C PRO A 66 2.40 -9.61 -9.52
N LEU A 67 3.22 -8.57 -9.64
CA LEU A 67 3.09 -7.58 -10.74
C LEU A 67 3.27 -8.19 -12.14
N ASP A 68 4.10 -9.22 -12.28
CA ASP A 68 4.28 -9.97 -13.53
C ASP A 68 2.99 -10.62 -14.04
N SER A 69 2.00 -10.84 -13.16
CA SER A 69 0.71 -11.42 -13.53
C SER A 69 -0.31 -10.41 -14.07
N ILE A 70 0.01 -9.11 -14.10
CA ILE A 70 -0.90 -8.02 -14.50
C ILE A 70 -0.34 -7.22 -15.69
N SER A 71 0.56 -7.80 -16.50
CA SER A 71 1.26 -7.08 -17.58
C SER A 71 0.31 -6.56 -18.69
N SER A 72 -0.15 -5.30 -18.62
CA SER A 72 -0.65 -4.53 -19.77
C SER A 72 -1.06 -3.08 -19.41
N SER A 73 -0.14 -2.27 -18.89
CA SER A 73 -0.25 -0.82 -18.98
C SER A 73 1.09 -0.27 -19.44
N GLU A 74 1.10 0.34 -20.62
CA GLU A 74 2.30 0.77 -21.37
C GLU A 74 3.10 1.89 -20.67
N ASP A 75 2.63 2.39 -19.53
CA ASP A 75 3.13 3.62 -18.91
C ASP A 75 4.20 3.43 -17.82
N ASN A 76 4.48 2.21 -17.36
CA ASN A 76 5.50 1.97 -16.33
C ASN A 76 6.78 1.34 -16.90
N GLN A 77 7.64 2.19 -17.45
CA GLN A 77 9.00 1.89 -17.93
C GLN A 77 10.02 1.53 -16.81
N GLN A 78 9.58 0.90 -15.72
CA GLN A 78 10.43 0.36 -14.66
C GLN A 78 10.19 -1.14 -14.44
N ASN A 79 10.74 -1.97 -15.35
CA ASN A 79 11.11 -3.37 -15.13
C ASN A 79 10.25 -4.20 -14.16
N GLY A 80 8.92 -4.27 -14.33
CA GLY A 80 8.01 -5.23 -13.66
C GLY A 80 8.04 -5.35 -12.12
N SER A 81 8.88 -4.60 -11.41
CA SER A 81 9.19 -4.83 -9.99
C SER A 81 8.38 -3.90 -9.07
N GLY A 82 7.63 -2.96 -9.64
CA GLY A 82 6.89 -1.93 -8.95
C GLY A 82 7.75 -1.01 -8.09
N LEU A 83 7.13 0.04 -7.55
CA LEU A 83 7.83 1.01 -6.72
C LEU A 83 8.28 0.36 -5.40
N LYS A 84 9.58 0.43 -5.11
CA LYS A 84 10.20 -0.10 -3.88
C LYS A 84 11.17 0.92 -3.29
N PRO A 85 11.26 1.01 -1.96
CA PRO A 85 12.25 1.87 -1.31
C PRO A 85 13.68 1.41 -1.61
N SER A 86 14.60 2.37 -1.62
CA SER A 86 16.04 2.10 -1.64
C SER A 86 16.46 1.18 -0.49
N HIS A 87 17.60 0.51 -0.62
CA HIS A 87 18.04 -0.48 0.38
C HIS A 87 18.15 0.11 1.80
N HIS A 88 18.67 1.34 1.92
CA HIS A 88 18.75 2.04 3.19
C HIS A 88 17.36 2.33 3.76
N LEU A 89 16.47 2.85 2.92
CA LEU A 89 15.12 3.20 3.34
C LEU A 89 14.28 1.96 3.68
N ARG A 90 14.49 0.84 2.98
CA ARG A 90 13.87 -0.46 3.30
C ARG A 90 14.32 -0.97 4.68
N ALA A 91 15.60 -0.83 5.02
CA ALA A 91 16.09 -1.20 6.35
C ALA A 91 15.41 -0.36 7.44
N LEU A 92 15.24 0.95 7.21
CA LEU A 92 14.51 1.83 8.11
C LEU A 92 13.02 1.48 8.20
N GLU A 93 12.38 1.16 7.08
CA GLU A 93 10.98 0.74 7.00
C GLU A 93 10.71 -0.51 7.84
N ILE A 94 11.61 -1.50 7.82
CA ILE A 94 11.51 -2.71 8.66
C ILE A 94 11.55 -2.34 10.15
N HIS A 95 12.52 -1.53 10.58
CA HIS A 95 12.64 -1.10 11.97
C HIS A 95 11.42 -0.27 12.42
N ALA A 96 10.93 0.64 11.55
CA ALA A 96 9.75 1.44 11.84
C ALA A 96 8.50 0.57 12.02
N ASN A 97 8.33 -0.48 11.21
CA ASN A 97 7.25 -1.44 11.37
C ASN A 97 7.35 -2.19 12.72
N GLU A 98 8.55 -2.62 13.15
CA GLU A 98 8.73 -3.30 14.44
C GLU A 98 8.38 -2.41 15.65
N VAL A 99 8.84 -1.16 15.61
CA VAL A 99 8.56 -0.17 16.68
C VAL A 99 7.07 0.18 16.73
N LEU A 100 6.46 0.45 15.58
CA LEU A 100 5.04 0.80 15.53
C LEU A 100 4.11 -0.38 15.77
N ASP A 101 4.55 -1.61 15.51
CA ASP A 101 3.82 -2.82 15.92
C ASP A 101 3.81 -2.96 17.46
N SER A 102 4.95 -2.72 18.11
CA SER A 102 5.02 -2.68 19.59
C SER A 102 4.12 -1.59 20.18
N TYR A 103 4.15 -0.39 19.60
CA TYR A 103 3.26 0.71 20.00
C TYR A 103 1.79 0.34 19.80
N ARG A 104 1.44 -0.24 18.66
CA ARG A 104 0.10 -0.74 18.37
C ARG A 104 -0.36 -1.73 19.44
N GLU A 105 0.46 -2.72 19.79
CA GLU A 105 0.10 -3.74 20.80
C GLU A 105 -0.18 -3.11 22.16
N LEU A 106 0.62 -2.12 22.57
CA LEU A 106 0.48 -1.44 23.87
C LEU A 106 -0.80 -0.61 23.99
N TYR A 107 -1.24 0.03 22.90
CA TYR A 107 -2.31 1.03 22.95
C TYR A 107 -3.61 0.62 22.25
N TYR A 108 -3.55 -0.30 21.28
CA TYR A 108 -4.69 -0.70 20.44
C TYR A 108 -4.99 -2.20 20.51
N GLY A 109 -4.21 -2.97 21.28
CA GLY A 109 -4.43 -4.40 21.54
C GLY A 109 -4.01 -5.30 20.38
N LYS A 110 -3.44 -6.46 20.70
CA LYS A 110 -2.78 -7.34 19.74
C LYS A 110 -3.72 -7.93 18.69
N ASP A 111 -4.91 -8.40 19.09
CA ASP A 111 -5.77 -9.25 18.26
C ASP A 111 -6.69 -8.47 17.31
N ASN A 112 -6.97 -7.19 17.61
CA ASN A 112 -7.98 -6.38 16.91
C ASN A 112 -7.40 -5.18 16.16
N SER A 113 -6.08 -5.09 16.01
CA SER A 113 -5.43 -3.98 15.33
C SER A 113 -4.33 -4.46 14.40
N VAL A 114 -4.06 -3.65 13.37
CA VAL A 114 -2.99 -3.87 12.39
C VAL A 114 -2.24 -2.55 12.22
N SER A 115 -0.93 -2.60 12.09
CA SER A 115 -0.09 -1.46 11.71
C SER A 115 0.73 -1.82 10.48
N SER A 116 1.02 -0.82 9.66
CA SER A 116 1.88 -0.97 8.48
C SER A 116 2.56 0.36 8.21
N VAL A 117 3.86 0.32 7.95
CA VAL A 117 4.66 1.49 7.59
C VAL A 117 5.21 1.28 6.19
N TYR A 118 5.01 2.28 5.34
CA TYR A 118 5.54 2.34 4.00
C TYR A 118 6.39 3.59 3.83
N LEU A 119 7.62 3.44 3.38
CA LEU A 119 8.54 4.51 3.06
C LEU A 119 8.84 4.48 1.55
N TRP A 120 9.05 5.65 0.98
CA TRP A 120 9.44 5.83 -0.41
C TRP A 120 10.49 6.92 -0.53
N ASP A 121 11.40 6.77 -1.48
CA ASP A 121 12.39 7.80 -1.76
C ASP A 121 11.67 9.02 -2.37
N LYS A 122 11.95 10.21 -1.85
CA LYS A 122 11.53 11.45 -2.51
C LYS A 122 12.57 11.80 -3.55
N HIS A 123 12.13 12.02 -4.79
CA HIS A 123 12.96 12.67 -5.78
C HIS A 123 13.27 14.09 -5.27
N GLY A 124 14.55 14.41 -5.15
CA GLY A 124 15.05 15.76 -4.89
C GLY A 124 15.31 16.51 -6.18
#